data_AF-A0A7I4KP74-F1
#
_entry.id   AF-A0A7I4KP74-F1
#
_cell.length_a   1.000
_cell.length_b   1.000
_cell.length_c   1.000
_cell.angle_alpha   90.00
_cell.angle_beta   90.00
_cell.angle_gamma   90.00
#
_symmetry.space_group_name_H-M   'P 1'
#
loop_
_entity.id
_entity.type
_entity.pdbx_description
1 polymer ?
#
loop_
_entity_poly.entity_id
_entity_poly.type
_entity_poly.pdbx_seq_one_letter_code
_entity_poly.pdbx_strand_id
1 'polypeptide(L)'
;MRIYYFVTYLTTVLSVVSFLDVLITANDEKLRDPEGYEAITQLHHQMDDDQSGSIDRFESTDFLKEDMQLGGLDRAKRERAFHHNHDELITVDDLWEAWFACEERSWTTTDMVNWLENTVRLPQYASVFIGMEIDGRALPRMAVANSTYLLTDLGIKNSVHKQKLRLKALDVVLFGFSDGNTSRLKDIALSILVIVLVTVLFVLKMQRTRSHMQMEQLAAKLSQLKSMQSNFEDIQQKFEEEQKKRQSSRGAAENEQVETLKSQLMEAERLLENSGTAPLALQPLLRRTCELEVSYIGQQRMECIAEMREAIEHIDKLRKKQSSLVSSIKLATGASSGTDHIDSRIFALKARMEKISLAMSECHQRWTEIESLCGFPLVPTSVAAEIVFPSTVASSVLPRSGSSSSFYRKSGSSKI
;
A
#
# COMPACT_ATOMS: atom_id res chain seq x y z
N MET A 1 10.37 -60.85 32.82
CA MET A 1 10.78 -59.62 32.11
C MET A 1 11.64 -59.87 30.87
N ARG A 2 12.70 -60.70 30.89
CA ARG A 2 13.60 -60.89 29.72
C ARG A 2 12.96 -61.44 28.43
N ILE A 3 11.89 -62.24 28.52
CA ILE A 3 11.19 -62.80 27.35
C ILE A 3 10.35 -61.74 26.63
N TYR A 4 9.73 -60.82 27.36
CA TYR A 4 8.95 -59.74 26.77
C TYR A 4 9.84 -58.78 25.98
N TYR A 5 11.04 -58.45 26.49
CA TYR A 5 12.00 -57.62 25.76
C TYR A 5 12.52 -58.28 24.48
N PHE A 6 12.73 -59.61 24.49
CA PHE A 6 13.19 -60.33 23.30
C PHE A 6 12.11 -60.40 22.22
N VAL A 7 10.85 -60.65 22.59
CA VAL A 7 9.73 -60.67 21.63
C VAL A 7 9.48 -59.28 21.07
N THR A 8 9.49 -58.22 21.90
CA THR A 8 9.37 -56.84 21.38
C THR A 8 10.56 -56.46 20.51
N TYR A 9 11.79 -56.85 20.85
CA TYR A 9 12.95 -56.55 20.03
C TYR A 9 12.91 -57.29 18.69
N LEU A 10 12.47 -58.56 18.68
CA LEU A 10 12.32 -59.33 17.45
C LEU A 10 11.18 -58.79 16.57
N THR A 11 10.05 -58.38 17.13
CA THR A 11 8.96 -57.74 16.36
C THR A 11 9.37 -56.36 15.86
N THR A 12 10.16 -55.60 16.62
CA THR A 12 10.65 -54.29 16.18
C THR A 12 11.70 -54.46 15.09
N VAL A 13 12.60 -55.43 15.21
CA VAL A 13 13.60 -55.75 14.16
C VAL A 13 12.92 -56.32 12.91
N LEU A 14 11.92 -57.22 13.02
CA LEU A 14 11.15 -57.68 11.87
C LEU A 14 10.30 -56.56 11.23
N SER A 15 9.75 -55.65 12.02
CA SER A 15 9.01 -54.48 11.52
C SER A 15 9.93 -53.45 10.86
N VAL A 16 11.18 -53.33 11.32
CA VAL A 16 12.21 -52.46 10.71
C VAL A 16 12.81 -53.11 9.45
N VAL A 17 12.88 -54.44 9.38
CA VAL A 17 13.29 -55.17 8.16
C VAL A 17 12.20 -55.14 7.08
N SER A 18 10.95 -54.77 7.42
CA SER A 18 9.82 -54.68 6.48
C SER A 18 9.70 -53.33 5.75
N PHE A 19 10.69 -52.44 5.87
CA PHE A 19 10.74 -51.15 5.16
C PHE A 19 12.16 -50.88 4.63
N LEU A 20 12.72 -51.85 3.90
CA LEU A 20 13.70 -51.52 2.88
C LEU A 20 12.90 -50.97 1.69
N ASP A 21 12.71 -49.66 1.63
CA ASP A 21 12.40 -49.00 0.36
C ASP A 21 13.60 -49.29 -0.55
N VAL A 22 13.46 -50.35 -1.35
CA VAL A 22 14.38 -50.65 -2.43
C VAL A 22 14.37 -49.42 -3.30
N LEU A 23 15.49 -48.70 -3.35
CA LEU A 23 15.66 -47.56 -4.24
C LEU A 23 15.67 -48.10 -5.67
N ILE A 24 14.48 -48.23 -6.23
CA ILE A 24 14.26 -48.71 -7.59
C ILE A 24 14.74 -47.60 -8.51
N THR A 25 15.74 -47.89 -9.33
CA THR A 25 16.19 -46.94 -10.36
C THR A 25 15.24 -46.98 -11.55
N ALA A 26 15.24 -45.93 -12.38
CA ALA A 26 14.45 -45.91 -13.60
C ALA A 26 14.73 -47.12 -14.50
N ASN A 27 15.99 -47.59 -14.55
CA ASN A 27 16.39 -48.77 -15.31
C ASN A 27 15.89 -50.09 -14.70
N ASP A 28 15.86 -50.21 -13.37
CA ASP A 28 15.27 -51.38 -12.71
C ASP A 28 13.76 -51.44 -12.98
N GLU A 29 13.11 -50.28 -13.04
CA GLU A 29 11.68 -50.20 -13.29
C GLU A 29 11.31 -50.52 -14.74
N LYS A 30 12.21 -50.30 -15.73
CA LYS A 30 12.01 -50.79 -17.11
C LYS A 30 11.81 -52.31 -17.15
N LEU A 31 12.49 -53.03 -16.26
CA LEU A 31 12.39 -54.49 -16.16
C LEU A 31 11.17 -54.94 -15.37
N ARG A 32 10.69 -54.12 -14.43
CA ARG A 32 9.51 -54.43 -13.59
C ARG A 32 8.20 -54.09 -14.29
N ASP A 33 8.19 -53.07 -15.14
CA ASP A 33 7.05 -52.63 -15.94
C ASP A 33 7.43 -52.55 -17.42
N PRO A 34 7.60 -53.72 -18.08
CA PRO A 34 7.95 -53.75 -19.50
C PRO A 34 6.83 -53.19 -20.38
N GLU A 35 5.56 -53.35 -19.97
CA GLU A 35 4.40 -52.87 -20.72
C GLU A 35 4.30 -51.34 -20.71
N GLY A 36 4.61 -50.70 -19.57
CA GLY A 36 4.69 -49.25 -19.47
C GLY A 36 5.86 -48.65 -20.27
N TYR A 37 7.03 -49.29 -20.23
CA TYR A 37 8.19 -48.84 -21.02
C TYR A 37 7.96 -49.02 -22.53
N GLU A 38 7.36 -50.13 -22.93
CA GLU A 38 6.98 -50.35 -24.33
C GLU A 38 5.97 -49.30 -24.81
N ALA A 39 4.99 -48.95 -23.97
CA ALA A 39 4.05 -47.89 -24.28
C ALA A 39 4.74 -46.53 -24.49
N ILE A 40 5.69 -46.15 -23.62
CA ILE A 40 6.47 -44.91 -23.78
C ILE A 40 7.34 -44.94 -25.02
N THR A 41 7.95 -46.09 -25.33
CA THR A 41 8.71 -46.29 -26.58
C THR A 41 7.82 -46.09 -27.81
N GLN A 42 6.59 -46.61 -27.79
CA GLN A 42 5.62 -46.43 -28.88
C GLN A 42 5.16 -44.98 -29.00
N LEU A 43 5.00 -44.26 -27.88
CA LEU A 43 4.68 -42.84 -27.89
C LEU A 43 5.83 -42.00 -28.47
N HIS A 44 7.07 -42.29 -28.06
CA HIS A 44 8.26 -41.63 -28.61
C HIS A 44 8.36 -41.84 -30.11
N HIS A 45 8.23 -43.08 -30.58
CA HIS A 45 8.25 -43.41 -32.01
C HIS A 45 7.11 -42.77 -32.82
N GLN A 46 5.99 -42.45 -32.18
CA GLN A 46 4.90 -41.71 -32.82
C GLN A 46 5.23 -40.22 -32.99
N MET A 47 6.12 -39.68 -32.15
CA MET A 47 6.53 -38.27 -32.17
C MET A 47 7.83 -38.04 -32.97
N ASP A 48 8.69 -39.07 -33.07
CA ASP A 48 9.94 -39.09 -33.84
C ASP A 48 9.65 -39.49 -35.30
N ASP A 49 9.24 -38.49 -36.09
CA ASP A 49 8.78 -38.67 -37.48
C ASP A 49 9.92 -39.13 -38.41
N ASP A 50 11.15 -38.67 -38.16
CA ASP A 50 12.32 -39.03 -38.96
C ASP A 50 13.05 -40.29 -38.47
N GLN A 51 12.60 -40.85 -37.34
CA GLN A 51 13.15 -42.06 -36.71
C GLN A 51 14.63 -41.93 -36.36
N SER A 52 15.09 -40.72 -36.06
CA SER A 52 16.47 -40.43 -35.66
C SER A 52 16.80 -40.97 -34.27
N GLY A 53 15.79 -41.35 -33.48
CA GLY A 53 15.92 -41.81 -32.11
C GLY A 53 15.85 -40.68 -31.08
N SER A 54 15.53 -39.46 -31.51
CA SER A 54 15.39 -38.28 -30.64
C SER A 54 14.33 -37.34 -31.18
N ILE A 55 13.46 -36.81 -30.32
CA ILE A 55 12.40 -35.88 -30.72
C ILE A 55 12.95 -34.46 -30.67
N ASP A 56 12.92 -33.75 -31.79
CA ASP A 56 13.34 -32.35 -31.85
C ASP A 56 12.20 -31.35 -31.56
N ARG A 57 12.53 -30.05 -31.56
CA ARG A 57 11.54 -28.98 -31.33
C ARG A 57 10.51 -28.85 -32.44
N PHE A 58 10.87 -29.13 -33.69
CA PHE A 58 9.94 -29.06 -34.81
C PHE A 58 8.93 -30.20 -34.74
N GLU A 59 9.39 -31.43 -34.55
CA GLU A 59 8.58 -32.63 -34.40
C GLU A 59 7.62 -32.53 -33.22
N SER A 60 8.14 -32.18 -32.03
CA SER A 60 7.29 -31.97 -30.85
C SER A 60 6.27 -30.83 -31.04
N THR A 61 6.63 -29.75 -31.74
CA THR A 61 5.71 -28.65 -32.03
C THR A 61 4.62 -29.06 -33.02
N ASP A 62 4.96 -29.86 -34.03
CA ASP A 62 4.01 -30.34 -35.03
C ASP A 62 3.04 -31.36 -34.42
N PHE A 63 3.55 -32.31 -33.65
CA PHE A 63 2.73 -33.25 -32.89
C PHE A 63 1.74 -32.56 -31.94
N LEU A 64 2.19 -31.53 -31.21
CA LEU A 64 1.31 -30.75 -30.32
C LEU A 64 0.17 -30.04 -31.07
N LYS A 65 0.41 -29.66 -32.32
CA LYS A 65 -0.54 -28.95 -33.18
C LYS A 65 -1.50 -29.91 -33.85
N GLU A 66 -1.02 -31.01 -34.42
CA GLU A 66 -1.77 -31.86 -35.33
C GLU A 66 -2.47 -33.00 -34.57
N ASP A 67 -1.75 -33.72 -33.71
CA ASP A 67 -2.29 -34.85 -32.93
C ASP A 67 -3.03 -34.40 -31.67
N MET A 68 -2.48 -33.41 -30.96
CA MET A 68 -3.05 -32.91 -29.71
C MET A 68 -4.04 -31.75 -29.88
N GLN A 69 -4.09 -31.14 -31.07
CA GLN A 69 -4.99 -30.02 -31.43
C GLN A 69 -4.94 -28.84 -30.44
N LEU A 70 -3.75 -28.54 -29.92
CA LEU A 70 -3.56 -27.48 -28.92
C LEU A 70 -3.48 -26.09 -29.56
N GLY A 71 -4.11 -25.10 -28.92
CA GLY A 71 -4.03 -23.70 -29.32
C GLY A 71 -2.64 -23.09 -29.12
N GLY A 72 -2.33 -22.02 -29.86
CA GLY A 72 -0.95 -21.48 -29.95
C GLY A 72 -0.27 -21.11 -28.63
N LEU A 73 -1.01 -20.56 -27.65
CA LEU A 73 -0.45 -20.18 -26.34
C LEU A 73 -0.15 -21.40 -25.46
N ASP A 74 -1.03 -22.39 -25.48
CA ASP A 74 -0.92 -23.64 -24.72
C ASP A 74 0.15 -24.56 -25.30
N ARG A 75 0.31 -24.55 -26.62
CA ARG A 75 1.36 -25.27 -27.35
C ARG A 75 2.75 -24.79 -26.93
N ALA A 76 3.01 -23.49 -26.97
CA ALA A 76 4.32 -22.93 -26.60
C ALA A 76 4.69 -23.19 -25.12
N LYS A 77 3.68 -23.26 -24.24
CA LYS A 77 3.90 -23.62 -22.83
C LYS A 77 4.29 -25.09 -22.68
N ARG A 78 3.59 -25.99 -23.37
CA ARG A 78 3.82 -27.45 -23.32
C ARG A 78 5.11 -27.87 -24.01
N GLU A 79 5.45 -27.27 -25.15
CA GLU A 79 6.74 -27.47 -25.84
C GLU A 79 7.92 -27.13 -24.90
N ARG A 80 7.87 -25.99 -24.20
CA ARG A 80 8.92 -25.62 -23.23
C ARG A 80 9.02 -26.56 -22.04
N ALA A 81 7.88 -27.08 -21.58
CA ALA A 81 7.84 -28.04 -20.47
C ALA A 81 8.45 -29.39 -20.89
N PHE A 82 8.16 -29.84 -22.11
CA PHE A 82 8.67 -31.09 -22.69
C PHE A 82 10.20 -31.09 -22.81
N HIS A 83 10.75 -29.99 -23.32
CA HIS A 83 12.19 -29.80 -23.56
C HIS A 83 12.97 -29.28 -22.34
N HIS A 84 12.42 -29.39 -21.12
CA HIS A 84 13.02 -28.89 -19.87
C HIS A 84 13.68 -27.49 -19.98
N ASN A 85 13.06 -26.60 -20.76
CA ASN A 85 13.58 -25.31 -21.23
C ASN A 85 14.87 -25.30 -22.06
N HIS A 86 15.77 -26.30 -21.99
CA HIS A 86 17.14 -26.21 -22.55
C HIS A 86 17.55 -27.40 -23.42
N ASP A 87 16.80 -28.49 -23.39
CA ASP A 87 17.08 -29.64 -24.25
C ASP A 87 16.52 -29.33 -25.65
N GLU A 88 17.27 -29.74 -26.68
CA GLU A 88 16.85 -29.61 -28.09
C GLU A 88 16.37 -30.94 -28.66
N LEU A 89 16.72 -32.04 -28.00
CA LEU A 89 16.52 -33.42 -28.44
C LEU A 89 16.09 -34.26 -27.22
N ILE A 90 15.03 -35.03 -27.35
CA ILE A 90 14.50 -35.90 -26.28
C ILE A 90 14.56 -37.36 -26.73
N THR A 91 15.35 -38.18 -26.05
CA THR A 91 15.44 -39.61 -26.34
C THR A 91 14.32 -40.40 -25.63
N VAL A 92 14.16 -41.68 -25.99
CA VAL A 92 13.25 -42.61 -25.30
C VAL A 92 13.57 -42.71 -23.81
N ASP A 93 14.86 -42.71 -23.47
CA ASP A 93 15.32 -42.82 -22.08
C ASP A 93 14.99 -41.55 -21.29
N ASP A 94 15.18 -40.37 -21.89
CA ASP A 94 14.81 -39.09 -21.26
C ASP A 94 13.30 -39.02 -20.99
N LEU A 95 12.48 -39.49 -21.93
CA LEU A 95 11.03 -39.54 -21.77
C LEU A 95 10.61 -40.53 -20.67
N TRP A 96 11.28 -41.68 -20.59
CA TRP A 96 11.04 -42.65 -19.51
C TRP A 96 11.45 -42.11 -18.14
N GLU A 97 12.60 -41.44 -18.05
CA GLU A 97 13.07 -40.83 -16.80
C GLU A 97 12.15 -39.70 -16.34
N ALA A 98 11.68 -38.87 -17.28
CA ALA A 98 10.69 -37.84 -17.01
C ALA A 98 9.39 -38.45 -16.45
N TRP A 99 8.85 -39.49 -17.10
CA TRP A 99 7.67 -40.21 -16.60
C TRP A 99 7.91 -40.91 -15.26
N PHE A 100 9.09 -41.49 -15.05
CA PHE A 100 9.46 -42.12 -13.79
C PHE A 100 9.49 -41.13 -12.63
N ALA A 101 9.91 -39.89 -12.89
CA ALA A 101 9.93 -38.80 -11.93
C ALA A 101 8.56 -38.13 -11.68
N CYS A 102 7.57 -38.34 -12.56
CA CYS A 102 6.24 -37.77 -12.42
C CYS A 102 5.50 -38.25 -11.16
N GLU A 103 4.87 -37.33 -10.44
CA GLU A 103 4.02 -37.66 -9.29
C GLU A 103 2.80 -38.48 -9.72
N GLU A 104 2.33 -38.29 -10.96
CA GLU A 104 1.17 -38.95 -11.54
C GLU A 104 1.35 -40.44 -11.73
N ARG A 105 2.59 -40.92 -11.80
CA ARG A 105 2.90 -42.36 -11.79
C ARG A 105 2.47 -43.02 -10.48
N SER A 106 2.53 -42.29 -9.37
CA SER A 106 2.18 -42.78 -8.02
C SER A 106 0.70 -42.66 -7.68
N TRP A 107 -0.14 -42.24 -8.63
CA TRP A 107 -1.57 -42.11 -8.42
C TRP A 107 -2.24 -43.41 -8.02
N THR A 108 -3.06 -43.32 -6.99
CA THR A 108 -3.89 -44.44 -6.55
C THR A 108 -5.11 -44.59 -7.45
N THR A 109 -5.81 -45.72 -7.35
CA THR A 109 -7.08 -45.94 -8.05
C THR A 109 -8.11 -44.84 -7.75
N THR A 110 -8.10 -44.28 -6.54
CA THR A 110 -8.99 -43.17 -6.17
C THR A 110 -8.64 -41.89 -6.95
N ASP A 111 -7.36 -41.59 -7.10
CA ASP A 111 -6.89 -40.42 -7.84
C ASP A 111 -7.18 -40.57 -9.34
N MET A 112 -6.96 -41.76 -9.88
CA MET A 112 -7.31 -42.13 -11.25
C MET A 112 -8.81 -41.96 -11.53
N VAL A 113 -9.68 -42.37 -10.60
CA VAL A 113 -11.14 -42.17 -10.70
C VAL A 113 -11.49 -40.69 -10.62
N ASN A 114 -10.92 -39.95 -9.67
CA ASN A 114 -11.15 -38.50 -9.57
C ASN A 114 -10.74 -37.76 -10.84
N TRP A 115 -9.61 -38.14 -11.45
CA TRP A 115 -9.16 -37.62 -12.73
C TRP A 115 -10.12 -38.00 -13.87
N LEU A 116 -10.58 -39.24 -13.92
CA LEU A 116 -11.53 -39.73 -14.91
C LEU A 116 -12.88 -38.97 -14.83
N GLU A 117 -13.37 -38.69 -13.63
CA GLU A 117 -14.64 -38.00 -13.40
C GLU A 117 -14.55 -36.48 -13.64
N ASN A 118 -13.56 -35.83 -13.06
CA ASN A 118 -13.49 -34.35 -13.04
C ASN A 118 -12.75 -33.78 -14.26
N THR A 119 -11.71 -34.47 -14.73
CA THR A 119 -10.85 -34.01 -15.83
C THR A 119 -11.28 -34.61 -17.16
N VAL A 120 -11.38 -35.94 -17.23
CA VAL A 120 -11.77 -36.63 -18.47
C VAL A 120 -13.29 -36.56 -18.68
N ARG A 121 -14.08 -36.40 -17.60
CA ARG A 121 -15.54 -36.38 -17.61
C ARG A 121 -16.17 -37.63 -18.21
N LEU A 122 -15.70 -38.79 -17.76
CA LEU A 122 -16.22 -40.10 -18.14
C LEU A 122 -16.53 -40.97 -16.89
N PRO A 123 -17.44 -40.51 -16.00
CA PRO A 123 -17.76 -41.22 -14.75
C PRO A 123 -18.30 -42.64 -14.97
N GLN A 124 -18.87 -42.93 -16.14
CA GLN A 124 -19.43 -44.25 -16.46
C GLN A 124 -18.41 -45.40 -16.46
N TYR A 125 -17.11 -45.10 -16.52
CA TYR A 125 -16.06 -46.12 -16.45
C TYR A 125 -15.38 -46.21 -15.07
N ALA A 126 -15.81 -45.38 -14.10
CA ALA A 126 -15.22 -45.37 -12.75
C ALA A 126 -15.28 -46.76 -12.08
N SER A 127 -16.39 -47.48 -12.24
CA SER A 127 -16.53 -48.83 -11.68
C SER A 127 -15.56 -49.85 -12.27
N VAL A 128 -15.16 -49.68 -13.54
CA VAL A 128 -14.17 -50.54 -14.20
C VAL A 128 -12.78 -50.23 -13.65
N PHE A 129 -12.46 -48.94 -13.44
CA PHE A 129 -11.18 -48.52 -12.88
C PHE A 129 -10.99 -49.00 -11.45
N ILE A 130 -12.06 -48.95 -10.64
CA ILE A 130 -12.06 -49.49 -9.27
C ILE A 130 -11.95 -51.01 -9.29
N GLY A 131 -12.74 -51.70 -10.12
CA GLY A 131 -12.79 -53.16 -10.15
C GLY A 131 -11.51 -53.83 -10.68
N MET A 132 -10.75 -53.13 -11.52
CA MET A 132 -9.47 -53.59 -12.06
C MET A 132 -8.26 -53.01 -11.31
N GLU A 133 -8.48 -52.24 -10.24
CA GLU A 133 -7.44 -51.58 -9.42
C GLU A 133 -6.41 -50.80 -10.27
N ILE A 134 -6.90 -50.03 -11.23
CA ILE A 134 -6.03 -49.27 -12.15
C ILE A 134 -5.32 -48.17 -11.38
N ASP A 135 -3.99 -48.14 -11.48
CA ASP A 135 -3.12 -47.14 -10.88
C ASP A 135 -2.50 -46.22 -11.94
N GLY A 136 -1.76 -45.20 -11.49
CA GLY A 136 -1.10 -44.23 -12.37
C GLY A 136 -0.14 -44.85 -13.38
N ARG A 137 0.42 -46.04 -13.11
CA ARG A 137 1.33 -46.77 -14.01
C ARG A 137 0.69 -47.18 -15.32
N ALA A 138 -0.64 -47.31 -15.36
CA ALA A 138 -1.38 -47.64 -16.58
C ALA A 138 -1.53 -46.46 -17.56
N LEU A 139 -1.25 -45.22 -17.14
CA LEU A 139 -1.45 -44.02 -17.96
C LEU A 139 -0.71 -44.05 -19.31
N PRO A 140 0.58 -44.44 -19.41
CA PRO A 140 1.26 -44.57 -20.69
C PRO A 140 0.58 -45.56 -21.63
N ARG A 141 0.12 -46.71 -21.10
CA ARG A 141 -0.59 -47.73 -21.88
C ARG A 141 -1.92 -47.23 -22.43
N MET A 142 -2.57 -46.31 -21.71
CA MET A 142 -3.82 -45.66 -22.13
C MET A 142 -3.59 -44.57 -23.18
N ALA A 143 -2.39 -43.99 -23.23
CA ALA A 143 -2.03 -42.91 -24.15
C ALA A 143 -1.65 -43.41 -25.56
N VAL A 144 -1.32 -44.69 -25.72
CA VAL A 144 -0.90 -45.29 -27.00
C VAL A 144 -1.98 -45.19 -28.09
N ALA A 145 -1.56 -44.87 -29.33
CA ALA A 145 -2.44 -44.71 -30.48
C ALA A 145 -3.34 -45.94 -30.77
N ASN A 146 -2.77 -47.14 -30.70
CA ASN A 146 -3.45 -48.40 -31.04
C ASN A 146 -4.67 -48.72 -30.15
N SER A 147 -4.79 -48.06 -28.98
CA SER A 147 -5.91 -48.18 -28.04
C SER A 147 -6.32 -49.63 -27.70
N THR A 148 -5.38 -50.57 -27.80
CA THR A 148 -5.61 -52.01 -27.57
C THR A 148 -5.97 -52.25 -26.11
N TYR A 149 -5.23 -51.63 -25.20
CA TYR A 149 -5.49 -51.63 -23.75
C TYR A 149 -6.89 -51.10 -23.43
N LEU A 150 -7.30 -49.98 -24.03
CA LEU A 150 -8.62 -49.38 -23.80
C LEU A 150 -9.77 -50.26 -24.31
N LEU A 151 -9.56 -51.01 -25.39
CA LEU A 151 -10.60 -51.85 -26.01
C LEU A 151 -10.68 -53.23 -25.36
N THR A 152 -9.55 -53.93 -25.22
CA THR A 152 -9.47 -55.32 -24.80
C THR A 152 -9.54 -55.45 -23.28
N ASP A 153 -8.81 -54.62 -22.56
CA ASP A 153 -8.70 -54.74 -21.10
C ASP A 153 -9.78 -53.92 -20.38
N LEU A 154 -10.03 -52.68 -20.83
CA LEU A 154 -11.05 -51.80 -20.23
C LEU A 154 -12.45 -51.93 -20.85
N GLY A 155 -12.59 -52.64 -21.97
CA GLY A 155 -13.89 -52.85 -22.62
C GLY A 155 -14.53 -51.59 -23.21
N ILE A 156 -13.78 -50.52 -23.46
CA ILE A 156 -14.28 -49.24 -23.95
C ILE A 156 -14.51 -49.33 -25.47
N LYS A 157 -15.75 -49.63 -25.87
CA LYS A 157 -16.12 -49.78 -27.29
C LYS A 157 -16.26 -48.45 -28.03
N ASN A 158 -16.67 -47.39 -27.34
CA ASN A 158 -16.95 -46.08 -27.95
C ASN A 158 -15.64 -45.38 -28.39
N SER A 159 -15.50 -45.12 -29.69
CA SER A 159 -14.32 -44.48 -30.28
C SER A 159 -14.06 -43.06 -29.75
N VAL A 160 -15.11 -42.29 -29.47
CA VAL A 160 -15.00 -40.93 -28.92
C VAL A 160 -14.44 -40.95 -27.51
N HIS A 161 -14.91 -41.90 -26.68
CA HIS A 161 -14.43 -42.03 -25.30
C HIS A 161 -12.98 -42.52 -25.27
N LYS A 162 -12.61 -43.45 -26.17
CA LYS A 162 -11.22 -43.89 -26.36
C LYS A 162 -10.31 -42.73 -26.73
N GLN A 163 -10.66 -41.97 -27.78
CA GLN A 163 -9.85 -40.84 -28.22
C GLN A 163 -9.68 -39.78 -27.12
N LYS A 164 -10.77 -39.46 -26.41
CA LYS A 164 -10.74 -38.48 -25.32
C LYS A 164 -9.85 -38.93 -24.16
N LEU A 165 -9.99 -40.19 -23.73
CA LEU A 165 -9.21 -40.77 -22.65
C LEU A 165 -7.72 -40.87 -23.05
N ARG A 166 -7.44 -41.26 -24.29
CA ARG A 166 -6.10 -41.31 -24.87
C ARG A 166 -5.43 -39.94 -24.85
N LEU A 167 -6.07 -38.91 -25.42
CA LEU A 167 -5.50 -37.56 -25.46
C LEU A 167 -5.28 -36.98 -24.05
N LYS A 168 -6.16 -37.30 -23.10
CA LYS A 168 -5.98 -36.86 -21.70
C LYS A 168 -4.87 -37.61 -20.98
N ALA A 169 -4.74 -38.92 -21.19
CA ALA A 169 -3.64 -39.70 -20.66
C ALA A 169 -2.31 -39.23 -21.25
N LEU A 170 -2.27 -38.96 -22.56
CA LEU A 170 -1.12 -38.43 -23.26
C LEU A 170 -0.69 -37.04 -22.72
N ASP A 171 -1.64 -36.13 -22.47
CA ASP A 171 -1.36 -34.83 -21.85
C ASP A 171 -0.71 -35.00 -20.46
N VAL A 172 -1.18 -35.95 -19.66
CA VAL A 172 -0.64 -36.23 -18.33
C VAL A 172 0.75 -36.86 -18.40
N VAL A 173 0.97 -37.82 -19.29
CA VAL A 173 2.25 -38.53 -19.43
C VAL A 173 3.35 -37.60 -19.95
N LEU A 174 3.04 -36.70 -20.89
CA LEU A 174 4.04 -35.82 -21.51
C LEU A 174 4.28 -34.51 -20.73
N PHE A 175 3.26 -33.97 -20.03
CA PHE A 175 3.34 -32.63 -19.43
C PHE A 175 2.99 -32.59 -17.94
N GLY A 176 2.61 -33.72 -17.35
CA GLY A 176 2.08 -33.77 -15.98
C GLY A 176 0.64 -33.27 -15.87
N PHE A 177 0.04 -33.52 -14.71
CA PHE A 177 -1.33 -33.10 -14.41
C PHE A 177 -1.36 -31.64 -13.96
N SER A 178 -1.76 -30.75 -14.88
CA SER A 178 -2.09 -29.37 -14.51
C SER A 178 -3.56 -29.28 -14.13
N ASP A 179 -3.83 -29.24 -12.83
CA ASP A 179 -5.19 -29.05 -12.33
C ASP A 179 -5.74 -27.71 -12.89
N GLY A 180 -6.88 -27.79 -13.59
CA GLY A 180 -7.54 -26.63 -14.20
C GLY A 180 -7.98 -25.57 -13.18
N ASN A 181 -7.74 -25.80 -11.89
CA ASN A 181 -7.97 -24.89 -10.79
C ASN A 181 -7.10 -23.61 -10.85
N THR A 182 -5.94 -23.65 -11.51
CA THR A 182 -5.08 -22.46 -11.64
C THR A 182 -5.68 -21.37 -12.53
N SER A 183 -6.51 -21.71 -13.53
CA SER A 183 -7.23 -20.71 -14.34
C SER A 183 -8.38 -20.09 -13.55
N ARG A 184 -9.15 -20.88 -12.80
CA ARG A 184 -10.23 -20.36 -11.96
C ARG A 184 -9.71 -19.42 -10.87
N LEU A 185 -8.58 -19.74 -10.25
CA LEU A 185 -7.94 -18.85 -9.28
C LEU A 185 -7.46 -17.54 -9.93
N LYS A 186 -6.92 -17.59 -11.15
CA LYS A 186 -6.56 -16.39 -11.93
C LYS A 186 -7.80 -15.55 -12.27
N ASP A 187 -8.90 -16.19 -12.65
CA ASP A 187 -10.15 -15.50 -12.98
C ASP A 187 -10.79 -14.86 -11.73
N ILE A 188 -10.71 -15.53 -10.58
CA ILE A 188 -11.16 -14.97 -9.29
C ILE A 188 -10.28 -13.78 -8.90
N ALA A 189 -8.95 -13.89 -9.05
CA ALA A 189 -8.03 -12.79 -8.76
C ALA A 189 -8.28 -11.57 -9.68
N LEU A 190 -8.52 -11.81 -10.97
CA LEU A 190 -8.89 -10.76 -11.94
C LEU A 190 -10.22 -10.11 -11.58
N SER A 191 -11.23 -10.89 -11.19
CA SER A 191 -12.51 -10.36 -10.74
C SER A 191 -12.36 -9.47 -9.50
N ILE A 192 -11.53 -9.88 -8.54
CA ILE A 192 -11.25 -9.08 -7.33
C ILE A 192 -10.55 -7.77 -7.72
N LEU A 193 -9.58 -7.81 -8.63
CA LEU A 193 -8.87 -6.63 -9.11
C LEU A 193 -9.83 -5.61 -9.77
N VAL A 194 -10.74 -6.09 -10.61
CA VAL A 194 -11.75 -5.25 -11.27
C VAL A 194 -12.68 -4.62 -10.24
N ILE A 195 -13.12 -5.37 -9.23
CA ILE A 195 -13.96 -4.85 -8.15
C ILE A 195 -13.23 -3.73 -7.39
N VAL A 196 -11.95 -3.93 -7.05
CA VAL A 196 -11.13 -2.89 -6.39
C VAL A 196 -10.97 -1.65 -7.28
N LEU A 197 -10.75 -1.82 -8.58
CA LEU A 197 -10.66 -0.69 -9.50
C LEU A 197 -11.98 0.10 -9.56
N VAL A 198 -13.11 -0.59 -9.64
CA VAL A 198 -14.44 0.03 -9.67
C VAL A 198 -14.74 0.78 -8.37
N THR A 199 -14.39 0.22 -7.20
CA THR A 199 -14.59 0.91 -5.91
C THR A 199 -13.71 2.15 -5.80
N VAL A 200 -12.45 2.10 -6.24
CA VAL A 200 -11.56 3.27 -6.27
C VAL A 200 -12.12 4.35 -7.21
N LEU A 201 -12.54 4.00 -8.42
CA LEU A 201 -13.16 4.94 -9.36
C LEU A 201 -14.44 5.56 -8.81
N PHE A 202 -15.26 4.77 -8.11
CA PHE A 202 -16.47 5.24 -7.46
C PHE A 202 -16.16 6.26 -6.34
N VAL A 203 -15.19 5.98 -5.48
CA VAL A 203 -14.75 6.89 -4.41
C VAL A 203 -14.18 8.19 -5.00
N LEU A 204 -13.34 8.11 -6.03
CA LEU A 204 -12.79 9.29 -6.70
C LEU A 204 -13.90 10.14 -7.35
N LYS A 205 -14.88 9.50 -8.00
CA LYS A 205 -16.04 10.20 -8.58
C LYS A 205 -16.89 10.88 -7.49
N MET A 206 -17.12 10.19 -6.37
CA MET A 206 -17.85 10.73 -5.23
C MET A 206 -17.12 11.91 -4.58
N GLN A 207 -15.79 11.82 -4.44
CA GLN A 207 -14.94 12.90 -3.93
C GLN A 207 -14.97 14.13 -4.84
N ARG A 208 -14.89 13.93 -6.16
CA ARG A 208 -15.00 15.00 -7.16
C ARG A 208 -16.37 15.66 -7.15
N THR A 209 -17.43 14.88 -6.94
CA THR A 209 -18.80 15.43 -6.84
C THR A 209 -18.95 16.29 -5.59
N ARG A 210 -18.41 15.84 -4.44
CA ARG A 210 -18.38 16.62 -3.20
C ARG A 210 -17.59 17.92 -3.35
N SER A 211 -16.44 17.91 -4.03
CA SER A 211 -15.64 19.13 -4.26
C SER A 211 -16.35 20.14 -5.16
N HIS A 212 -17.08 19.68 -6.18
CA HIS A 212 -17.88 20.56 -7.04
C HIS A 212 -18.96 21.31 -6.25
N MET A 213 -19.68 20.63 -5.35
CA MET A 213 -20.68 21.28 -4.51
C MET A 213 -20.06 22.34 -3.56
N GLN A 214 -18.86 22.07 -3.03
CA GLN A 214 -18.13 23.03 -2.20
C GLN A 214 -17.66 24.25 -3.00
N MET A 215 -17.19 24.06 -4.24
CA MET A 215 -16.83 25.17 -5.12
C MET A 215 -18.04 26.04 -5.49
N GLU A 216 -19.20 25.43 -5.73
CA GLU A 216 -20.42 26.16 -6.07
C GLU A 216 -20.92 27.01 -4.89
N GLN A 217 -20.85 26.46 -3.67
CA GLN A 217 -21.13 27.21 -2.44
C GLN A 217 -20.14 28.37 -2.22
N LEU A 218 -18.84 28.16 -2.49
CA LEU A 218 -17.81 29.20 -2.40
C LEU A 218 -17.99 30.28 -3.46
N ALA A 219 -18.33 29.90 -4.70
CA ALA A 219 -18.63 30.84 -5.78
C ALA A 219 -19.87 31.71 -5.46
N ALA A 220 -20.91 31.11 -4.89
CA ALA A 220 -22.09 31.82 -4.42
C ALA A 220 -21.72 32.84 -3.32
N LYS A 221 -20.93 32.43 -2.31
CA LYS A 221 -20.47 33.35 -1.26
C LYS A 221 -19.58 34.48 -1.79
N LEU A 222 -18.70 34.20 -2.76
CA LEU A 222 -17.89 35.22 -3.42
C LEU A 222 -18.73 36.21 -4.21
N SER A 223 -19.76 35.74 -4.92
CA SER A 223 -20.69 36.61 -5.63
C SER A 223 -21.47 37.51 -4.67
N GLN A 224 -21.87 36.97 -3.50
CA GLN A 224 -22.55 37.72 -2.45
C GLN A 224 -21.63 38.80 -1.85
N LEU A 225 -20.38 38.45 -1.53
CA LEU A 225 -19.37 39.41 -1.04
C LEU A 225 -19.07 40.51 -2.06
N LYS A 226 -18.96 40.17 -3.35
CA LYS A 226 -18.75 41.14 -4.42
C LYS A 226 -19.93 42.11 -4.57
N SER A 227 -21.17 41.62 -4.40
CA SER A 227 -22.36 42.48 -4.39
C SER A 227 -22.38 43.43 -3.19
N MET A 228 -21.99 42.93 -2.00
CA MET A 228 -21.87 43.77 -0.80
C MET A 228 -20.79 44.84 -0.97
N GLN A 229 -19.62 44.49 -1.52
CA GLN A 229 -18.57 45.46 -1.83
C GLN A 229 -19.07 46.57 -2.75
N SER A 230 -19.76 46.23 -3.84
CA SER A 230 -20.34 47.21 -4.76
C SER A 230 -21.38 48.10 -4.07
N ASN A 231 -22.19 47.55 -3.17
CA ASN A 231 -23.15 48.34 -2.40
C ASN A 231 -22.45 49.28 -1.42
N PHE A 232 -21.35 48.85 -0.79
CA PHE A 232 -20.54 49.72 0.07
C PHE A 232 -19.89 50.85 -0.71
N GLU A 233 -19.34 50.57 -1.90
CA GLU A 233 -18.77 51.58 -2.80
C GLU A 233 -19.83 52.61 -3.22
N ASP A 234 -21.04 52.18 -3.56
CA ASP A 234 -22.16 53.06 -3.93
C ASP A 234 -22.66 53.91 -2.74
N ILE A 235 -22.72 53.33 -1.54
CA ILE A 235 -23.04 54.08 -0.30
C ILE A 235 -21.95 55.11 0.01
N GLN A 236 -20.68 54.74 -0.15
CA GLN A 236 -19.56 55.63 0.12
C GLN A 236 -19.51 56.80 -0.87
N GLN A 237 -19.78 56.53 -2.15
CA GLN A 237 -19.91 57.58 -3.16
C GLN A 237 -21.08 58.53 -2.88
N LYS A 238 -22.24 58.00 -2.49
CA LYS A 238 -23.39 58.83 -2.09
C LYS A 238 -23.08 59.68 -0.86
N PHE A 239 -22.36 59.13 0.11
CA PHE A 239 -21.94 59.87 1.29
C PHE A 239 -20.96 61.00 0.94
N GLU A 240 -20.00 60.76 0.04
CA GLU A 240 -19.08 61.79 -0.47
C GLU A 240 -19.82 62.88 -1.28
N GLU A 241 -20.81 62.51 -2.09
CA GLU A 241 -21.66 63.47 -2.79
C GLU A 241 -22.51 64.32 -1.83
N GLU A 242 -23.07 63.72 -0.79
CA GLU A 242 -23.79 64.44 0.26
C GLU A 242 -22.87 65.32 1.10
N GLN A 243 -21.67 64.85 1.46
CA GLN A 243 -20.62 65.63 2.12
C GLN A 243 -20.21 66.81 1.26
N LYS A 244 -19.98 66.63 -0.05
CA LYS A 244 -19.60 67.70 -0.97
C LYS A 244 -20.73 68.73 -1.14
N LYS A 245 -21.99 68.29 -1.18
CA LYS A 245 -23.16 69.19 -1.16
C LYS A 245 -23.25 69.97 0.14
N ARG A 246 -23.09 69.30 1.29
CA ARG A 246 -23.09 69.93 2.63
C ARG A 246 -21.91 70.88 2.81
N GLN A 247 -20.73 70.55 2.28
CA GLN A 247 -19.52 71.38 2.36
C GLN A 247 -19.61 72.58 1.41
N SER A 248 -20.24 72.44 0.24
CA SER A 248 -20.55 73.58 -0.63
C SER A 248 -21.60 74.51 -0.02
N SER A 249 -22.60 73.98 0.70
CA SER A 249 -23.62 74.81 1.37
C SER A 249 -23.12 75.40 2.70
N ARG A 250 -22.25 74.69 3.43
CA ARG A 250 -21.73 75.09 4.73
C ARG A 250 -20.47 75.94 4.62
N GLY A 251 -19.61 75.72 3.63
CA GLY A 251 -18.42 76.54 3.39
C GLY A 251 -18.72 78.01 3.09
N ALA A 252 -19.91 78.31 2.53
CA ALA A 252 -20.38 79.68 2.35
C ALA A 252 -20.82 80.35 3.66
N ALA A 253 -21.32 79.58 4.64
CA ALA A 253 -21.83 80.09 5.92
C ALA A 253 -20.81 80.00 7.07
N GLU A 254 -19.83 79.10 6.98
CA GLU A 254 -18.85 78.79 8.02
C GLU A 254 -17.57 79.63 7.87
N ASN A 255 -17.22 80.11 6.67
CA ASN A 255 -16.09 81.04 6.49
C ASN A 255 -16.27 82.37 7.25
N GLU A 256 -17.52 82.83 7.42
CA GLU A 256 -17.82 84.04 8.21
C GLU A 256 -17.73 83.78 9.73
N GLN A 257 -18.01 82.55 10.19
CA GLN A 257 -18.03 82.18 11.61
C GLN A 257 -16.67 81.67 12.11
N VAL A 258 -15.88 81.01 11.24
CA VAL A 258 -14.54 80.48 11.56
C VAL A 258 -13.53 81.60 11.80
N GLU A 259 -13.62 82.73 11.09
CA GLU A 259 -12.79 83.91 11.39
C GLU A 259 -13.11 84.49 12.78
N THR A 260 -14.38 84.49 13.18
CA THR A 260 -14.80 84.96 14.51
C THR A 260 -14.44 84.00 15.65
N LEU A 261 -14.45 82.68 15.42
CA LEU A 261 -14.11 81.67 16.42
C LEU A 261 -12.61 81.45 16.55
N LYS A 262 -11.82 81.61 15.47
CA LYS A 262 -10.35 81.58 15.53
C LYS A 262 -9.79 82.68 16.42
N SER A 263 -10.40 83.87 16.43
CA SER A 263 -9.97 84.95 17.33
C SER A 263 -10.24 84.61 18.80
N GLN A 264 -11.31 83.87 19.10
CA GLN A 264 -11.67 83.45 20.46
C GLN A 264 -10.86 82.23 20.94
N LEU A 265 -10.53 81.30 20.03
CA LEU A 265 -9.69 80.13 20.32
C LEU A 265 -8.24 80.53 20.58
N MET A 266 -7.70 81.51 19.84
CA MET A 266 -6.35 82.06 20.07
C MET A 266 -6.23 82.77 21.44
N GLU A 267 -7.35 83.23 21.99
CA GLU A 267 -7.44 83.85 23.33
C GLU A 267 -7.59 82.81 24.44
N ALA A 268 -8.28 81.69 24.17
CA ALA A 268 -8.46 80.57 25.10
C ALA A 268 -7.27 79.60 25.15
N GLU A 269 -6.56 79.40 24.03
CA GLU A 269 -5.37 78.55 23.91
C GLU A 269 -4.18 79.12 24.71
N ARG A 270 -4.15 80.45 24.90
CA ARG A 270 -3.18 81.14 25.76
C ARG A 270 -3.38 80.88 27.27
N LEU A 271 -4.48 80.22 27.68
CA LEU A 271 -4.83 79.98 29.10
C LEU A 271 -4.80 78.51 29.53
N LEU A 272 -4.54 77.56 28.62
CA LEU A 272 -4.69 76.12 28.91
C LEU A 272 -3.42 75.27 28.69
N GLU A 273 -2.25 75.91 28.57
CA GLU A 273 -1.00 75.26 28.19
C GLU A 273 -0.27 74.52 29.34
N ASN A 274 -0.95 73.91 30.33
CA ASN A 274 -0.24 73.21 31.41
C ASN A 274 -0.95 72.03 32.12
N SER A 275 -1.63 71.11 31.42
CA SER A 275 -2.16 69.89 32.06
C SER A 275 -2.20 68.68 31.12
N GLY A 276 -1.03 68.09 30.84
CA GLY A 276 -0.89 66.92 29.95
C GLY A 276 -0.95 65.55 30.64
N THR A 277 -1.57 65.41 31.82
CA THR A 277 -1.59 64.13 32.54
C THR A 277 -2.97 63.48 32.55
N ALA A 278 -2.98 62.17 32.25
CA ALA A 278 -4.19 61.36 32.27
C ALA A 278 -4.78 61.29 33.69
N PRO A 279 -6.12 61.28 33.86
CA PRO A 279 -6.76 61.23 35.17
C PRO A 279 -6.32 60.01 35.99
N LEU A 280 -5.86 60.22 37.24
CA LEU A 280 -5.40 59.17 38.16
C LEU A 280 -6.47 58.08 38.44
N ALA A 281 -7.75 58.40 38.25
CA ALA A 281 -8.86 57.43 38.36
C ALA A 281 -8.78 56.30 37.32
N LEU A 282 -8.04 56.48 36.21
CA LEU A 282 -7.84 55.45 35.18
C LEU A 282 -6.84 54.37 35.60
N GLN A 283 -5.94 54.66 36.55
CA GLN A 283 -4.89 53.73 36.98
C GLN A 283 -5.42 52.34 37.40
N PRO A 284 -6.42 52.20 38.29
CA PRO A 284 -6.94 50.87 38.68
C PRO A 284 -7.64 50.14 37.52
N LEU A 285 -8.31 50.86 36.62
CA LEU A 285 -9.01 50.27 35.47
C LEU A 285 -8.02 49.74 34.43
N LEU A 286 -6.99 50.53 34.10
CA LEU A 286 -5.93 50.15 33.18
C LEU A 286 -5.09 49.00 33.73
N ARG A 287 -4.75 49.03 35.03
CA ARG A 287 -4.07 47.90 35.69
C ARG A 287 -4.88 46.62 35.58
N ARG A 288 -6.18 46.67 35.88
CA ARG A 288 -7.05 45.49 35.79
C ARG A 288 -7.13 44.94 34.35
N THR A 289 -7.15 45.83 33.36
CA THR A 289 -7.18 45.47 31.95
C THR A 289 -5.86 44.81 31.52
N CYS A 290 -4.73 45.37 31.94
CA CYS A 290 -3.40 44.80 31.72
C CYS A 290 -3.25 43.41 32.35
N GLU A 291 -3.70 43.24 33.60
CA GLU A 291 -3.67 41.94 34.29
C GLU A 291 -4.48 40.86 33.56
N LEU A 292 -5.70 41.21 33.12
CA LEU A 292 -6.57 40.29 32.39
C LEU A 292 -5.96 39.89 31.04
N GLU A 293 -5.41 40.86 30.32
CA GLU A 293 -4.81 40.62 29.01
C GLU A 293 -3.55 39.75 29.11
N VAL A 294 -2.65 40.05 30.04
CA VAL A 294 -1.46 39.23 30.26
C VAL A 294 -1.83 37.83 30.75
N SER A 295 -2.82 37.71 31.65
CA SER A 295 -3.31 36.40 32.11
C SER A 295 -3.89 35.58 30.96
N TYR A 296 -4.64 36.19 30.05
CA TYR A 296 -5.23 35.52 28.89
C TYR A 296 -4.15 35.01 27.92
N ILE A 297 -3.18 35.87 27.55
CA ILE A 297 -2.05 35.48 26.68
C ILE A 297 -1.20 34.40 27.36
N GLY A 298 -0.97 34.51 28.67
CA GLY A 298 -0.28 33.51 29.48
C GLY A 298 -0.97 32.15 29.49
N GLN A 299 -2.30 32.13 29.59
CA GLN A 299 -3.09 30.90 29.50
C GLN A 299 -2.97 30.25 28.12
N GLN A 300 -3.11 31.02 27.03
CA GLN A 300 -2.94 30.50 25.67
C GLN A 300 -1.55 29.90 25.45
N ARG A 301 -0.50 30.51 26.02
CA ARG A 301 0.87 29.97 26.00
C ARG A 301 0.94 28.62 26.72
N MET A 302 0.36 28.51 27.91
CA MET A 302 0.36 27.28 28.70
C MET A 302 -0.33 26.13 27.97
N GLU A 303 -1.50 26.38 27.39
CA GLU A 303 -2.26 25.41 26.59
C GLU A 303 -1.45 24.95 25.37
N CYS A 304 -0.80 25.89 24.66
CA CYS A 304 0.03 25.54 23.51
C CYS A 304 1.25 24.68 23.90
N ILE A 305 1.89 24.97 25.05
CA ILE A 305 3.00 24.15 25.56
C ILE A 305 2.52 22.75 25.94
N ALA A 306 1.36 22.62 26.58
CA ALA A 306 0.77 21.33 26.94
C ALA A 306 0.53 20.47 25.69
N GLU A 307 -0.09 21.02 24.65
CA GLU A 307 -0.31 20.30 23.39
C GLU A 307 0.99 19.94 22.66
N MET A 308 2.03 20.79 22.74
CA MET A 308 3.35 20.46 22.20
C MET A 308 4.00 19.27 22.94
N ARG A 309 3.83 19.18 24.26
CA ARG A 309 4.32 18.02 25.05
C ARG A 309 3.63 16.73 24.65
N GLU A 310 2.31 16.77 24.46
CA GLU A 310 1.57 15.60 23.94
C GLU A 310 2.08 15.17 22.57
N ALA A 311 2.27 16.12 21.64
CA ALA A 311 2.78 15.80 20.31
C ALA A 311 4.17 15.13 20.37
N ILE A 312 5.06 15.60 21.24
CA ILE A 312 6.39 14.99 21.46
C ILE A 312 6.26 13.57 22.01
N GLU A 313 5.39 13.34 23.00
CA GLU A 313 5.17 12.01 23.57
C GLU A 313 4.65 11.01 22.51
N HIS A 314 3.78 11.46 21.60
CA HIS A 314 3.28 10.66 20.48
C HIS A 314 4.39 10.26 19.50
N ILE A 315 5.32 11.18 19.20
CA ILE A 315 6.49 10.89 18.36
C ILE A 315 7.40 9.87 19.05
N ASP A 316 7.68 10.04 20.35
CA ASP A 316 8.52 9.11 21.11
C ASP A 316 7.91 7.70 21.19
N LYS A 317 6.59 7.59 21.34
CA LYS A 317 5.86 6.31 21.27
C LYS A 317 6.01 5.66 19.89
N LEU A 318 5.90 6.42 18.80
CA LEU A 318 6.12 5.91 17.46
C LEU A 318 7.57 5.44 17.26
N ARG A 319 8.54 6.23 17.73
CA ARG A 319 9.97 5.89 17.65
C ARG A 319 10.29 4.60 18.41
N LYS A 320 9.76 4.44 19.64
CA LYS A 320 9.92 3.20 20.43
C LYS A 320 9.31 1.98 19.74
N LYS A 321 8.11 2.12 19.16
CA LYS A 321 7.46 1.04 18.37
C LYS A 321 8.24 0.69 17.10
N GLN A 322 8.87 1.67 16.47
CA GLN A 322 9.74 1.45 15.31
C GLN A 322 11.09 0.83 15.68
N SER A 323 11.67 1.13 16.85
CA SER A 323 12.91 0.48 17.30
C SER A 323 12.71 -0.98 17.75
N SER A 324 11.50 -1.34 18.20
CA SER A 324 11.21 -2.71 18.65
C SER A 324 10.75 -3.67 17.55
N LEU A 325 10.46 -3.18 16.33
CA LEU A 325 9.81 -3.96 15.27
C LEU A 325 10.34 -3.65 13.86
N VAL A 326 11.65 -3.46 13.66
CA VAL A 326 12.18 -3.34 12.29
C VAL A 326 13.38 -4.26 12.07
N SER A 327 13.11 -5.38 11.42
CA SER A 327 13.95 -5.81 10.29
C SER A 327 13.20 -6.41 9.09
N SER A 328 11.87 -6.64 9.09
CA SER A 328 11.29 -7.39 7.93
C SER A 328 9.87 -7.07 7.44
N ILE A 329 9.12 -6.12 8.00
CA ILE A 329 7.71 -5.95 7.58
C ILE A 329 7.36 -4.48 7.35
N LYS A 330 7.96 -3.83 6.35
CA LYS A 330 7.47 -2.51 5.88
C LYS A 330 7.61 -2.31 4.37
N LEU A 331 7.15 -3.30 3.61
CA LEU A 331 6.86 -3.14 2.17
C LEU A 331 5.38 -3.38 1.81
N ALA A 332 4.49 -3.67 2.76
CA ALA A 332 3.13 -4.15 2.44
C ALA A 332 1.95 -3.30 2.95
N THR A 333 2.13 -2.21 3.69
CA THR A 333 1.00 -1.37 4.12
C THR A 333 1.38 0.09 4.11
N GLY A 334 0.79 0.88 3.21
CA GLY A 334 0.96 2.32 3.07
C GLY A 334 0.42 3.13 4.25
N ALA A 335 0.93 2.88 5.46
CA ALA A 335 0.54 3.55 6.69
C ALA A 335 1.36 4.84 6.95
N SER A 336 1.65 5.64 5.92
CA SER A 336 2.27 6.97 6.10
C SER A 336 1.28 7.98 6.72
N SER A 337 -0.03 7.73 6.59
CA SER A 337 -1.09 8.65 7.03
C SER A 337 -1.02 9.04 8.53
N GLY A 338 -0.47 8.19 9.40
CA GLY A 338 -0.32 8.49 10.83
C GLY A 338 0.84 9.43 11.15
N THR A 339 1.93 9.35 10.38
CA THR A 339 3.12 10.21 10.52
C THR A 339 2.84 11.60 9.95
N ASP A 340 2.23 11.65 8.76
CA ASP A 340 1.92 12.92 8.06
C ASP A 340 0.98 13.81 8.89
N HIS A 341 0.00 13.19 9.59
CA HIS A 341 -0.91 13.90 10.49
C HIS A 341 -0.17 14.52 11.69
N ILE A 342 0.81 13.81 12.27
CA ILE A 342 1.58 14.31 13.42
C ILE A 342 2.51 15.46 12.99
N ASP A 343 3.16 15.35 11.83
CA ASP A 343 4.02 16.41 11.30
C ASP A 343 3.23 17.69 11.01
N SER A 344 2.02 17.56 10.44
CA SER A 344 1.12 18.71 10.22
C SER A 344 0.69 19.37 11.53
N ARG A 345 0.41 18.59 12.59
CA ARG A 345 0.07 19.09 13.93
C ARG A 345 1.24 19.85 14.56
N ILE A 346 2.47 19.34 14.42
CA ILE A 346 3.68 20.02 14.93
C ILE A 346 3.90 21.36 14.24
N PHE A 347 3.72 21.42 12.91
CA PHE A 347 3.86 22.67 12.17
C PHE A 347 2.82 23.71 12.63
N ALA A 348 1.56 23.29 12.78
CA ALA A 348 0.50 24.16 13.30
C ALA A 348 0.78 24.66 14.72
N LEU A 349 1.28 23.80 15.61
CA LEU A 349 1.67 24.16 16.98
C LEU A 349 2.82 25.17 17.02
N LYS A 350 3.83 25.00 16.16
CA LYS A 350 4.94 25.96 16.04
C LYS A 350 4.45 27.32 15.57
N ALA A 351 3.63 27.36 14.52
CA ALA A 351 3.05 28.60 14.02
C ALA A 351 2.16 29.29 15.08
N ARG A 352 1.41 28.52 15.88
CA ARG A 352 0.60 29.05 16.98
C ARG A 352 1.48 29.64 18.11
N MET A 353 2.57 28.96 18.47
CA MET A 353 3.53 29.46 19.47
C MET A 353 4.20 30.77 19.01
N GLU A 354 4.58 30.87 17.74
CA GLU A 354 5.14 32.10 17.17
C GLU A 354 4.16 33.26 17.24
N LYS A 355 2.88 33.03 16.91
CA LYS A 355 1.81 34.02 17.07
C LYS A 355 1.63 34.47 18.52
N ILE A 356 1.65 33.54 19.48
CA ILE A 356 1.55 33.86 20.92
C ILE A 356 2.76 34.69 21.36
N SER A 357 3.96 34.36 20.87
CA SER A 357 5.18 35.13 21.17
C SER A 357 5.10 36.57 20.64
N LEU A 358 4.60 36.76 19.42
CA LEU A 358 4.39 38.09 18.84
C LEU A 358 3.34 38.88 19.62
N ALA A 359 2.21 38.26 19.98
CA ALA A 359 1.16 38.88 20.77
C ALA A 359 1.65 39.30 22.17
N MET A 360 2.49 38.48 22.80
CA MET A 360 3.10 38.81 24.09
C MET A 360 4.05 40.02 24.00
N SER A 361 4.86 40.09 22.94
CA SER A 361 5.76 41.22 22.70
C SER A 361 5.00 42.51 22.39
N GLU A 362 3.96 42.44 21.55
CA GLU A 362 3.11 43.60 21.25
C GLU A 362 2.39 44.09 22.50
N CYS A 363 1.76 43.18 23.24
CA CYS A 363 1.06 43.49 24.47
C CYS A 363 1.98 44.20 25.46
N HIS A 364 3.21 43.68 25.64
CA HIS A 364 4.20 44.31 26.50
C HIS A 364 4.54 45.74 26.03
N GLN A 365 4.90 45.90 24.75
CA GLN A 365 5.27 47.20 24.20
C GLN A 365 4.13 48.22 24.36
N ARG A 366 2.90 47.83 24.00
CA ARG A 366 1.73 48.70 24.12
C ARG A 366 1.48 49.11 25.57
N TRP A 367 1.58 48.20 26.53
CA TRP A 367 1.41 48.54 27.93
C TRP A 367 2.53 49.45 28.47
N THR A 368 3.76 49.29 27.98
CA THR A 368 4.86 50.21 28.29
C THR A 368 4.63 51.61 27.72
N GLU A 369 4.13 51.72 26.49
CA GLU A 369 3.76 53.01 25.89
C GLU A 369 2.62 53.68 26.66
N ILE A 370 1.58 52.93 27.03
CA ILE A 370 0.46 53.43 27.83
C ILE A 370 0.94 53.92 29.21
N GLU A 371 1.84 53.18 29.85
CA GLU A 371 2.47 53.57 31.11
C GLU A 371 3.25 54.90 30.99
N SER A 372 3.96 55.10 29.88
CA SER A 372 4.67 56.36 29.60
C SER A 372 3.74 57.55 29.40
N LEU A 373 2.61 57.36 28.71
CA LEU A 373 1.63 58.42 28.43
C LEU A 373 0.78 58.77 29.66
N CYS A 374 0.54 57.80 30.54
CA CYS A 374 -0.26 57.99 31.74
C CYS A 374 0.55 58.52 32.93
N GLY A 375 1.87 58.28 32.96
CA GLY A 375 2.76 58.79 34.01
C GLY A 375 2.62 58.07 35.36
N PHE A 376 1.98 56.89 35.40
CA PHE A 376 1.85 56.05 36.60
C PHE A 376 2.04 54.57 36.25
N PRO A 377 2.54 53.75 37.18
CA PRO A 377 2.88 52.36 36.88
C PRO A 377 1.66 51.46 36.74
N LEU A 378 1.66 50.67 35.66
CA LEU A 378 0.56 49.78 35.27
C LEU A 378 0.95 48.30 35.36
N VAL A 379 2.20 47.95 35.10
CA VAL A 379 2.68 46.56 35.08
C VAL A 379 3.09 46.11 36.48
N PRO A 380 2.46 45.05 37.06
CA PRO A 380 2.90 44.51 38.34
C PRO A 380 4.28 43.83 38.24
N THR A 381 5.14 44.05 39.25
CA THR A 381 6.51 43.50 39.32
C THR A 381 6.57 41.96 39.22
N SER A 382 5.50 41.24 39.58
CA SER A 382 5.41 39.78 39.46
C SER A 382 5.17 39.28 38.03
N VAL A 383 4.62 40.12 37.15
CA VAL A 383 4.22 39.78 35.77
C VAL A 383 5.34 40.09 34.77
N ALA A 384 6.19 41.08 35.07
CA ALA A 384 7.39 41.40 34.29
C ALA A 384 8.35 40.20 34.15
N ALA A 385 8.40 39.30 35.14
CA ALA A 385 9.24 38.11 35.11
C ALA A 385 8.75 37.03 34.12
N GLU A 386 7.46 36.99 33.77
CA GLU A 386 6.92 36.06 32.76
C GLU A 386 7.07 36.58 31.32
N ILE A 387 7.20 37.89 31.17
CA ILE A 387 7.30 38.58 29.87
C ILE A 387 8.75 38.63 29.37
N VAL A 388 9.73 38.72 30.28
CA VAL A 388 11.16 38.78 29.94
C VAL A 388 11.77 37.37 29.94
N PHE A 389 11.38 36.55 28.96
CA PHE A 389 12.22 35.44 28.51
C PHE A 389 12.13 35.28 26.99
N PRO A 390 12.92 36.03 26.22
CA PRO A 390 13.30 35.61 24.89
C PRO A 390 14.51 34.68 24.97
N SER A 391 14.48 33.62 24.16
CA SER A 391 15.67 32.93 23.65
C SER A 391 16.47 32.06 24.63
N THR A 392 15.95 30.87 24.94
CA THR A 392 16.73 29.62 24.87
C THR A 392 15.79 28.42 24.99
N VAL A 393 15.16 28.03 23.88
CA VAL A 393 14.99 26.58 23.66
C VAL A 393 16.39 26.10 23.28
N ALA A 394 17.20 25.86 24.30
CA ALA A 394 18.42 25.10 24.14
C ALA A 394 18.04 23.82 23.41
N SER A 395 18.60 23.66 22.21
CA SER A 395 18.70 22.40 21.50
C SER A 395 19.12 21.33 22.52
N SER A 396 18.16 20.56 23.02
CA SER A 396 18.44 19.32 23.71
C SER A 396 18.96 18.36 22.66
N VAL A 397 20.28 18.45 22.47
CA VAL A 397 21.21 17.40 22.08
C VAL A 397 20.50 16.05 21.93
N LEU A 398 20.25 15.67 20.68
CA LEU A 398 20.20 14.26 20.30
C LEU A 398 21.54 13.64 20.74
N PRO A 399 21.56 12.54 21.51
CA PRO A 399 22.80 11.82 21.74
C PRO A 399 23.26 11.24 20.40
N ARG A 400 24.34 11.82 19.88
CA ARG A 400 25.12 11.31 18.77
C ARG A 400 25.90 10.09 19.29
N SER A 401 25.34 8.88 19.14
CA SER A 401 26.15 7.67 19.26
C SER A 401 26.85 7.44 17.92
N GLY A 402 28.18 7.50 17.94
CA GLY A 402 29.00 7.24 16.78
C GLY A 402 28.90 5.80 16.29
N SER A 403 29.11 5.62 15.00
CA SER A 403 29.85 4.48 14.47
C SER A 403 30.59 4.94 13.23
N SER A 404 31.91 4.86 13.33
CA SER A 404 32.87 5.06 12.27
C SER A 404 32.64 4.05 11.15
N SER A 405 32.63 4.51 9.91
CA SER A 405 33.32 3.84 8.81
C SER A 405 33.68 4.87 7.74
N SER A 406 34.94 5.29 7.83
CA SER A 406 35.69 5.89 6.73
C SER A 406 35.70 4.92 5.56
N PHE A 407 35.23 5.33 4.38
CA PHE A 407 35.81 4.98 3.07
C PHE A 407 35.17 5.85 1.98
N TYR A 408 35.75 7.04 1.74
CA TYR A 408 35.71 7.66 0.42
C TYR A 408 37.14 8.05 0.03
N ARG A 409 37.71 7.20 -0.82
CA ARG A 409 38.99 7.38 -1.49
C ARG A 409 38.81 8.48 -2.53
N LYS A 410 39.41 9.65 -2.28
CA LYS A 410 39.64 10.69 -3.29
C LYS A 410 40.93 10.31 -4.03
N SER A 411 40.82 9.89 -5.29
CA SER A 411 41.96 9.82 -6.20
C SER A 411 41.72 10.85 -7.31
N GLY A 412 42.57 11.88 -7.32
CA GLY A 412 42.72 12.83 -8.41
C GLY A 412 44.22 12.97 -8.69
N SER A 413 44.59 12.56 -9.90
CA SER A 413 45.77 12.87 -10.73
C SER A 413 47.00 13.56 -10.13
N SER A 414 48.20 13.03 -10.41
CA SER A 414 49.04 13.49 -11.54
C SER A 414 50.50 13.02 -11.43
N LYS A 415 51.13 12.77 -12.60
CA LYS A 415 52.56 12.48 -12.90
C LYS A 415 52.95 11.00 -12.68
N ILE A 416 53.46 10.24 -13.65
CA ILE A 416 54.26 10.52 -14.87
C ILE A 416 53.62 9.83 -16.08
#